data_AF-A0A1J3ERH8-F1
#
_entry.id   AF-A0A1J3ERH8-F1
#
_cell.length_a   1.000
_cell.length_b   1.000
_cell.length_c   1.000
_cell.angle_alpha   90.00
_cell.angle_beta   90.00
_cell.angle_gamma   90.00
#
_symmetry.space_group_name_H-M   'P 1'
#
loop_
_entity.id
_entity.type
_entity.pdbx_description
1 polymer ?
#
loop_
_entity_poly.entity_id
_entity_poly.type
_entity_poly.pdbx_seq_one_letter_code
_entity_poly.pdbx_strand_id
1 'polypeptide(L)'
;VLYVYIQENHLDISQNYSTPSNLFTFSVMADSSPASFLTQANALLRKNLVFQKRNIWSNVRLITIPFFLCLLLLVVQMLFDTQFNDVHGQCGCLNEKTCGLRYSTSEQAAFCAIPNPPQWTPLLQIAAPQFRAASQYP
;
A
#
# COMPACT_ATOMS: atom_id res chain seq x y z
N VAL A 1 14.87 -15.86 -0.87
CA VAL A 1 13.53 -16.40 -0.53
C VAL A 1 13.06 -17.42 -1.57
N LEU A 2 13.05 -17.10 -2.88
CA LEU A 2 12.68 -18.05 -3.93
C LEU A 2 13.60 -19.30 -4.01
N TYR A 3 14.90 -19.14 -3.76
CA TYR A 3 15.88 -20.24 -3.79
C TYR A 3 15.72 -21.27 -2.67
N VAL A 4 15.18 -20.87 -1.51
CA VAL A 4 14.97 -21.79 -0.39
C VAL A 4 13.76 -22.69 -0.67
N TYR A 5 12.73 -22.14 -1.31
CA TYR A 5 11.49 -22.85 -1.64
C TYR A 5 11.68 -23.96 -2.68
N ILE A 6 12.63 -23.79 -3.62
CA ILE A 6 12.92 -24.81 -4.64
C ILE A 6 13.75 -25.96 -4.06
N GLN A 7 14.60 -25.70 -3.06
CA GLN A 7 15.50 -26.71 -2.49
C GLN A 7 14.76 -27.67 -1.54
N GLU A 8 13.83 -27.16 -0.72
CA GLU A 8 12.97 -28.01 0.14
C GLU A 8 12.07 -28.95 -0.68
N ASN A 9 11.46 -28.45 -1.76
CA ASN A 9 10.57 -29.28 -2.60
C ASN A 9 11.29 -30.40 -3.37
N HIS A 10 12.60 -30.29 -3.62
CA HIS A 10 13.35 -31.33 -4.34
C HIS A 10 13.88 -32.43 -3.40
N LEU A 11 14.03 -32.15 -2.11
CA LEU A 11 14.50 -33.13 -1.12
C LEU A 11 13.39 -34.11 -0.69
N ASP A 12 12.13 -33.66 -0.66
CA ASP A 12 10.99 -34.51 -0.30
C ASP A 12 10.60 -35.54 -1.37
N ILE A 13 11.00 -35.34 -2.64
CA ILE A 13 10.66 -36.25 -3.74
C ILE A 13 11.59 -37.48 -3.76
N SER A 14 12.79 -37.40 -3.18
CA SER A 14 13.81 -38.46 -3.31
C SER A 14 13.71 -39.56 -2.23
N GLN A 15 12.94 -39.37 -1.16
CA GLN A 15 12.89 -40.33 -0.03
C GLN A 15 11.86 -41.48 -0.18
N ASN A 16 11.08 -41.56 -1.26
CA ASN A 16 10.01 -42.56 -1.39
C ASN A 16 10.24 -43.64 -2.46
N TYR A 17 11.48 -44.05 -2.70
CA TYR A 17 11.78 -45.25 -3.48
C TYR A 17 12.83 -46.13 -2.80
N SER A 18 12.41 -46.90 -1.81
CA SER A 18 13.22 -48.00 -1.26
C SER A 18 12.30 -49.07 -0.66
N THR A 19 12.10 -50.14 -1.41
CA THR A 19 11.54 -51.40 -0.93
C THR A 19 12.49 -52.06 0.08
N PRO A 20 11.96 -52.80 1.07
CA PRO A 20 12.48 -54.15 1.23
C PRO A 20 11.40 -55.21 1.45
N SER A 21 11.81 -56.42 1.13
CA SER A 21 11.06 -57.66 1.02
C SER A 21 10.89 -58.41 2.35
N ASN A 22 9.79 -59.16 2.41
CA ASN A 22 9.51 -60.36 3.23
C ASN A 22 8.83 -60.22 4.62
N LEU A 23 7.58 -60.73 4.64
CA LEU A 23 7.06 -61.77 5.54
C LEU A 23 6.72 -61.40 7.01
N PHE A 24 5.48 -60.98 7.28
CA PHE A 24 4.52 -61.73 8.12
C PHE A 24 3.16 -61.01 8.13
N THR A 25 2.11 -61.74 7.78
CA THR A 25 0.70 -61.31 7.81
C THR A 25 0.23 -60.99 9.23
N PHE A 26 -0.06 -59.71 9.53
CA PHE A 26 -1.15 -59.34 10.42
C PHE A 26 -2.06 -58.35 9.71
N SER A 27 -3.25 -58.84 9.42
CA SER A 27 -4.37 -58.22 8.75
C SER A 27 -4.78 -56.88 9.36
N VAL A 28 -4.34 -55.78 8.74
CA VAL A 28 -5.19 -54.62 8.46
C VAL A 28 -4.88 -54.22 7.01
N MET A 29 -5.48 -54.95 6.06
CA MET A 29 -5.79 -54.35 4.77
C MET A 29 -6.87 -53.31 5.05
N ALA A 30 -6.46 -52.11 5.48
CA ALA A 30 -7.20 -50.95 5.04
C ALA A 30 -7.00 -50.96 3.53
N ASP A 31 -8.03 -51.39 2.80
CA ASP A 31 -8.07 -51.35 1.34
C ASP A 31 -7.38 -50.06 0.89
N SER A 32 -6.27 -50.19 0.15
CA SER A 32 -5.56 -49.06 -0.44
C SER A 32 -6.35 -48.50 -1.62
N SER A 33 -7.67 -48.39 -1.46
CA SER A 33 -8.52 -47.65 -2.36
C SER A 33 -8.15 -46.19 -2.15
N PRO A 34 -7.70 -45.46 -3.19
CA PRO A 34 -7.33 -44.07 -3.05
C PRO A 34 -8.50 -43.34 -2.39
N ALA A 35 -8.20 -42.64 -1.30
CA ALA A 35 -9.20 -41.86 -0.59
C ALA A 35 -9.93 -40.98 -1.61
N SER A 36 -11.26 -40.99 -1.57
CA SER A 36 -12.11 -40.23 -2.50
C SER A 36 -11.56 -38.81 -2.69
N PHE A 37 -11.66 -38.29 -3.92
CA PHE A 37 -11.23 -36.93 -4.27
C PHE A 37 -11.70 -35.89 -3.25
N LEU A 38 -12.90 -36.07 -2.68
CA LEU A 38 -13.44 -35.19 -1.64
C LEU A 38 -12.62 -35.24 -0.33
N THR A 39 -12.21 -36.44 0.07
CA THR A 39 -11.39 -36.68 1.27
C THR A 39 -9.98 -36.12 1.08
N GLN A 40 -9.40 -36.30 -0.11
CA GLN A 40 -8.10 -35.73 -0.46
C GLN A 40 -8.14 -34.19 -0.56
N ALA A 41 -9.16 -33.63 -1.22
CA ALA A 41 -9.36 -32.19 -1.33
C ALA A 41 -9.64 -31.54 0.04
N ASN A 42 -10.42 -32.18 0.91
CA ASN A 42 -10.65 -31.70 2.29
C ASN A 42 -9.36 -31.75 3.13
N ALA A 43 -8.53 -32.79 2.97
CA ALA A 43 -7.23 -32.87 3.64
C ALA A 43 -6.25 -31.78 3.15
N LEU A 44 -6.21 -31.53 1.84
CA LEU A 44 -5.39 -30.47 1.23
C LEU A 44 -5.89 -29.07 1.63
N LEU A 45 -7.20 -28.85 1.67
CA LEU A 45 -7.81 -27.58 2.08
C LEU A 45 -7.47 -27.27 3.54
N ARG A 46 -7.58 -28.24 4.44
CA ARG A 46 -7.21 -28.06 5.85
C ARG A 46 -5.72 -27.73 6.02
N LYS A 47 -4.84 -28.39 5.25
CA LYS A 47 -3.40 -28.07 5.24
C LYS A 47 -3.15 -26.62 4.76
N ASN A 48 -3.76 -26.22 3.65
CA ASN A 48 -3.62 -24.86 3.10
C ASN A 48 -4.21 -23.77 4.02
N LEU A 49 -5.37 -24.03 4.66
CA LEU A 49 -5.99 -23.08 5.58
C LEU A 49 -5.19 -22.89 6.87
N VAL A 50 -4.59 -23.95 7.41
CA VAL A 50 -3.72 -23.83 8.60
C VAL A 50 -2.44 -23.05 8.27
N PHE A 51 -1.89 -23.22 7.06
CA PHE A 51 -0.74 -22.44 6.59
C PHE A 51 -1.09 -20.95 6.41
N GLN A 52 -2.23 -20.65 5.77
CA GLN A 52 -2.73 -19.28 5.66
C GLN A 52 -3.03 -18.65 7.03
N LYS A 53 -3.58 -19.43 7.98
CA LYS A 53 -3.89 -18.96 9.34
C LYS A 53 -2.64 -18.64 10.18
N ARG A 54 -1.52 -19.36 9.98
CA ARG A 54 -0.24 -19.03 10.66
C ARG A 54 0.47 -17.80 10.09
N ASN A 55 0.22 -17.45 8.82
CA ASN A 55 0.75 -16.23 8.20
C ASN A 55 -0.28 -15.07 8.11
N ILE A 56 -1.43 -15.20 8.77
CA ILE A 56 -2.50 -14.19 8.71
C ILE A 56 -2.07 -12.86 9.36
N TRP A 57 -1.19 -12.93 10.36
CA TRP A 57 -0.64 -11.76 11.05
C TRP A 57 0.19 -10.86 10.12
N SER A 58 0.92 -11.43 9.15
CA SER A 58 1.65 -10.65 8.14
C SER A 58 0.69 -9.94 7.17
N ASN A 59 -0.38 -10.61 6.76
CA ASN A 59 -1.40 -10.04 5.86
C ASN A 59 -2.21 -8.94 6.56
N VAL A 60 -2.55 -9.13 7.83
CA VAL A 60 -3.20 -8.08 8.64
C VAL A 60 -2.29 -6.86 8.73
N ARG A 61 -1.00 -7.04 9.04
CA ARG A 61 -0.03 -5.94 9.12
C ARG A 61 0.08 -5.14 7.82
N LEU A 62 0.04 -5.80 6.66
CA LEU A 62 0.08 -5.14 5.34
C LEU A 62 -1.11 -4.19 5.12
N ILE A 63 -2.29 -4.52 5.67
CA ILE A 63 -3.51 -3.70 5.55
C ILE A 63 -3.60 -2.67 6.68
N THR A 64 -3.12 -3.00 7.87
CA THR A 64 -3.17 -2.10 9.03
C THR A 64 -2.29 -0.85 8.84
N ILE A 65 -1.13 -0.99 8.20
CA ILE A 65 -0.23 0.16 7.96
C ILE A 65 -0.90 1.28 7.14
N PRO A 66 -1.45 1.05 5.94
CA PRO A 66 -2.10 2.10 5.17
C PRO A 66 -3.33 2.66 5.90
N PHE A 67 -4.09 1.83 6.61
CA PHE A 67 -5.25 2.28 7.38
C PHE A 67 -4.85 3.19 8.56
N PHE A 68 -3.81 2.83 9.29
CA PHE A 68 -3.27 3.64 10.38
C PHE A 68 -2.77 5.00 9.88
N LEU A 69 -2.08 5.03 8.74
CA LEU A 69 -1.64 6.28 8.11
C LEU A 69 -2.84 7.15 7.71
N CYS A 70 -3.90 6.56 7.15
CA CYS A 70 -5.12 7.31 6.84
C CYS A 70 -5.79 7.89 8.10
N LEU A 71 -5.90 7.11 9.17
CA LEU A 71 -6.45 7.61 10.44
C LEU A 71 -5.59 8.73 11.04
N LEU A 72 -4.26 8.57 11.01
CA LEU A 72 -3.33 9.59 11.49
C LEU A 72 -3.51 10.90 10.69
N LEU A 73 -3.56 10.81 9.36
CA LEU A 73 -3.77 11.98 8.50
C LEU A 73 -5.14 12.62 8.72
N LEU A 74 -6.21 11.84 8.94
CA LEU A 74 -7.53 12.39 9.27
C LEU A 74 -7.54 13.13 10.61
N VAL A 75 -6.89 12.58 11.64
CA VAL A 75 -6.77 13.27 12.95
C VAL A 75 -6.00 14.57 12.78
N VAL A 76 -4.90 14.55 12.03
CA VAL A 76 -4.12 15.74 11.74
C VAL A 76 -4.97 16.77 10.98
N GLN A 77 -5.69 16.36 9.93
CA GLN A 77 -6.59 17.24 9.17
C GLN A 77 -7.67 17.84 10.07
N MET A 78 -8.31 17.05 10.93
CA MET A 78 -9.31 17.52 11.89
C MET A 78 -8.73 18.53 12.90
N LEU A 79 -7.50 18.31 13.37
CA LEU A 79 -6.81 19.28 14.23
C LEU A 79 -6.50 20.58 13.47
N PHE A 80 -6.09 20.49 12.21
CA PHE A 80 -5.90 21.68 11.37
C PHE A 80 -7.22 22.41 11.13
N ASP A 81 -8.30 21.72 10.78
CA ASP A 81 -9.61 22.32 10.55
C ASP A 81 -10.15 22.98 11.83
N THR A 82 -10.02 22.33 13.00
CA THR A 82 -10.51 22.89 14.27
C THR A 82 -9.68 24.05 14.79
N GLN A 83 -8.35 24.01 14.66
CA GLN A 83 -7.49 25.05 15.22
C GLN A 83 -7.21 26.20 14.26
N PHE A 84 -7.05 25.88 12.97
CA PHE A 84 -6.75 26.88 11.97
C PHE A 84 -8.04 27.42 11.37
N ASN A 85 -8.99 26.61 10.90
CA ASN A 85 -10.15 27.15 10.18
C ASN A 85 -11.05 28.07 11.04
N ASP A 86 -11.09 27.85 12.35
CA ASP A 86 -11.97 28.61 13.27
C ASP A 86 -11.37 29.96 13.73
N VAL A 87 -10.04 30.10 13.81
CA VAL A 87 -9.41 31.31 14.37
C VAL A 87 -8.27 31.88 13.51
N HIS A 88 -7.48 31.07 12.81
CA HIS A 88 -6.20 31.52 12.20
C HIS A 88 -6.08 31.29 10.68
N GLY A 89 -6.98 30.53 10.08
CA GLY A 89 -6.89 30.00 8.72
C GLY A 89 -7.76 30.74 7.71
N GLN A 90 -8.59 31.68 8.19
CA GLN A 90 -9.37 32.56 7.33
C GLN A 90 -8.73 33.94 7.28
N CYS A 91 -8.67 34.50 6.08
CA CYS A 91 -8.22 35.86 5.89
C CYS A 91 -9.25 36.82 6.48
N GLY A 92 -8.81 37.82 7.25
CA GLY A 92 -9.72 38.80 7.82
C GLY A 92 -10.55 39.52 6.74
N CYS A 93 -11.83 39.73 7.03
CA CYS A 93 -12.78 40.38 6.13
C CYS A 93 -13.46 41.55 6.83
N LEU A 94 -13.59 42.68 6.13
CA LEU A 94 -14.38 43.82 6.61
C LEU A 94 -15.88 43.59 6.36
N ASN A 95 -16.22 42.88 5.29
CA ASN A 95 -17.58 42.48 4.87
C ASN A 95 -17.48 41.13 4.11
N GLU A 96 -18.60 40.42 3.89
CA GLU A 96 -18.65 39.15 3.13
C GLU A 96 -18.00 39.22 1.73
N LYS A 97 -17.89 40.43 1.16
CA LYS A 97 -17.35 40.67 -0.18
C LYS A 97 -15.93 41.23 -0.20
N THR A 98 -15.38 41.62 0.95
CA THR A 98 -14.10 42.34 1.02
C THR A 98 -13.20 41.72 2.09
N CYS A 99 -12.51 40.68 1.67
CA CYS A 99 -11.50 39.97 2.45
C CYS A 99 -10.10 40.32 1.97
N GLY A 100 -9.14 40.42 2.89
CA GLY A 100 -7.77 40.69 2.49
C GLY A 100 -6.80 40.87 3.65
N LEU A 101 -5.51 40.81 3.31
CA LEU A 101 -4.39 40.90 4.26
C LEU A 101 -4.49 42.11 5.22
N ARG A 102 -5.06 43.22 4.74
CA ARG A 102 -5.20 44.48 5.50
C ARG A 102 -6.17 44.38 6.68
N TYR A 103 -7.07 43.41 6.65
CA TYR A 103 -8.08 43.19 7.69
C TYR A 103 -7.74 41.97 8.55
N SER A 104 -6.61 41.32 8.30
CA SER A 104 -6.14 40.11 8.97
C SER A 104 -5.16 40.43 10.10
N THR A 105 -5.17 39.64 11.17
CA THR A 105 -4.13 39.70 12.22
C THR A 105 -2.79 39.13 11.72
N SER A 106 -1.69 39.39 12.43
CA SER A 106 -0.34 38.95 12.00
C SER A 106 -0.25 37.43 11.75
N GLU A 107 -1.00 36.62 12.50
CA GLU A 107 -0.97 35.16 12.35
C GLU A 107 -1.87 34.68 11.20
N GLN A 108 -3.04 35.30 11.03
CA GLN A 108 -3.94 35.02 9.90
C GLN A 108 -3.40 35.51 8.55
N ALA A 109 -2.62 36.59 8.58
CA ALA A 109 -2.02 37.20 7.40
C ALA A 109 -1.12 36.24 6.61
N ALA A 110 -0.47 35.29 7.29
CA ALA A 110 0.38 34.27 6.67
C ALA A 110 -0.39 33.29 5.77
N PHE A 111 -1.70 33.13 5.99
CA PHE A 111 -2.54 32.16 5.28
C PHE A 111 -3.45 32.80 4.21
N CYS A 112 -3.38 34.12 4.01
CA CYS A 112 -4.19 34.83 3.02
C CYS A 112 -3.69 34.61 1.58
N ALA A 113 -4.62 34.37 0.65
CA ALA A 113 -4.32 34.38 -0.78
C ALA A 113 -3.91 35.80 -1.24
N ILE A 114 -2.79 35.89 -1.96
CA ILE A 114 -2.32 37.15 -2.56
C ILE A 114 -3.01 37.30 -3.91
N PRO A 115 -3.90 38.31 -4.10
CA PRO A 115 -4.74 38.42 -5.30
C PRO A 115 -3.93 38.65 -6.58
N ASN A 116 -2.76 39.28 -6.47
CA ASN A 116 -1.86 39.51 -7.59
C ASN A 116 -0.43 39.13 -7.17
N PRO A 117 0.00 37.87 -7.37
CA PRO A 117 1.37 37.50 -7.11
C PRO A 117 2.29 38.24 -8.10
N PRO A 118 3.46 38.72 -7.65
CA PRO A 118 4.45 39.27 -8.56
C PRO A 118 4.82 38.19 -9.58
N GLN A 119 4.86 38.56 -10.86
CA GLN A 119 5.30 37.66 -11.92
C GLN A 119 6.74 37.24 -11.61
N TRP A 120 6.98 35.94 -11.53
CA TRP A 120 8.32 35.42 -11.28
C TRP A 120 9.18 35.76 -12.48
N THR A 121 10.39 36.25 -12.25
CA THR A 121 11.36 36.43 -13.32
C THR A 121 11.60 35.08 -13.99
N PRO A 122 11.68 35.00 -15.33
CA PRO A 122 11.93 33.74 -16.02
C PRO A 122 13.23 33.11 -15.50
N LEU A 123 13.12 31.99 -14.79
CA LEU A 123 14.28 31.28 -14.23
C LEU A 123 15.19 30.72 -15.32
N LEU A 124 14.64 30.50 -16.51
CA LEU A 124 15.35 30.06 -17.70
C LEU A 124 14.96 30.96 -18.87
N GLN A 125 15.91 31.76 -19.34
CA GLN A 125 15.71 32.62 -20.50
C GLN A 125 15.81 31.78 -21.76
N ILE A 126 14.66 31.25 -22.16
CA ILE A 126 14.51 30.54 -23.43
C ILE A 126 14.52 31.54 -24.58
N ALA A 127 15.38 31.29 -25.57
CA ALA A 127 15.39 32.07 -26.80
C ALA A 127 14.00 32.06 -27.45
N ALA A 128 13.60 33.21 -28.01
CA ALA A 128 12.32 33.33 -28.69
C ALA A 128 12.20 32.27 -29.81
N PRO A 129 10.99 31.75 -30.11
CA PRO A 129 10.80 30.58 -30.97
C PRO A 129 11.56 30.63 -32.30
N GLN A 130 11.71 31.81 -32.89
CA GLN A 130 12.42 32.06 -34.15
C GLN A 130 13.95 31.85 -34.08
N PHE A 131 14.53 31.85 -32.87
CA PHE A 131 15.96 31.63 -32.63
C PHE A 131 16.24 30.26 -31.99
N ARG A 132 15.19 29.45 -31.79
CA ARG A 132 15.39 28.06 -31.37
C ARG A 132 15.89 27.29 -32.59
N ALA A 133 16.91 26.48 -32.39
CA ALA A 133 17.29 25.47 -33.36
C ALA A 133 16.15 24.44 -33.43
N ALA A 134 15.13 24.72 -34.24
CA ALA A 134 14.15 23.73 -34.63
C ALA A 134 14.94 22.65 -35.39
N SER A 135 14.92 21.40 -34.93
CA SER A 135 15.10 20.30 -35.87
C SER A 135 13.86 20.33 -36.76
N GLN A 136 13.95 21.06 -37.86
CA GLN A 136 13.07 20.88 -39.01
C GLN A 136 13.27 19.44 -39.46
N TYR A 137 12.41 18.52 -39.02
CA TYR A 137 12.30 17.22 -39.68
C TYR A 137 11.18 17.32 -40.72
N PRO A 138 11.39 16.81 -41.95
CA PRO A 138 10.56 17.06 -43.13
C PRO A 138 9.11 16.58 -43.01
#